data_AF-F7RS33-F1
#
_entry.id   AF-F7RS33-F1
#
_cell.length_a   1.000
_cell.length_b   1.000
_cell.length_c   1.000
_cell.angle_alpha   90.00
_cell.angle_beta   90.00
_cell.angle_gamma   90.00
#
_symmetry.space_group_name_H-M   'P 1'
#
loop_
_entity.id
_entity.type
_entity.pdbx_description
1 polymer ?
#
loop_
_entity_poly.entity_id
_entity_poly.type
_entity_poly.pdbx_seq_one_letter_code
_entity_poly.pdbx_strand_id
1 'polypeptide(L)'
;MLIELGLTRNIVLTLASFEQSLFMAAKPNHTMLAIAPQYCGQYAQQLHPELVCRPIPIAAEYLDKLAIPFTLIWHKRNSRNPKIT
;
A
#
# COMPACT_ATOMS: atom_id res chain seq x y z
N MET A 1 3.75 -5.34 14.30
CA MET A 1 2.30 -5.31 14.03
C MET A 1 1.66 -6.66 13.63
N LEU A 2 2.11 -7.43 12.63
CA LEU A 2 1.63 -8.84 12.52
C LEU A 2 2.30 -9.75 13.58
N ILE A 3 3.61 -9.60 13.73
CA ILE A 3 4.42 -10.32 14.73
C ILE A 3 3.96 -10.03 16.17
N GLU A 4 3.58 -8.78 16.45
CA GLU A 4 3.01 -8.37 17.75
C GLU A 4 1.67 -9.06 18.05
N LEU A 5 0.93 -9.47 17.02
CA LEU A 5 -0.32 -10.22 17.14
C LEU A 5 -0.11 -11.74 17.10
N GLY A 6 1.14 -12.21 17.08
CA GLY A 6 1.46 -13.64 16.89
C GLY A 6 1.12 -14.16 15.49
N LEU A 7 0.85 -13.27 14.52
CA LEU A 7 0.48 -13.64 13.16
C LEU A 7 1.72 -13.71 12.27
N THR A 8 1.71 -14.69 11.36
CA THR A 8 2.72 -14.86 10.31
C THR A 8 2.12 -14.58 8.94
N ARG A 9 2.97 -14.19 7.99
CA ARG A 9 2.59 -14.00 6.58
C ARG A 9 3.47 -14.88 5.72
N ASN A 10 2.87 -15.50 4.71
CA ASN A 10 3.61 -16.24 3.69
C ASN A 10 3.90 -15.31 2.50
N ILE A 11 5.17 -14.97 2.28
CA ILE A 11 5.59 -14.13 1.16
C ILE A 11 6.06 -15.05 0.03
N VAL A 12 5.18 -15.30 -0.93
CA VAL A 12 5.47 -16.18 -2.08
C VAL A 12 6.27 -15.44 -3.16
N LEU A 13 6.08 -14.13 -3.29
CA LEU A 13 6.71 -13.30 -4.31
C LEU A 13 6.97 -11.89 -3.77
N THR A 14 8.11 -11.32 -4.18
CA THR A 14 8.49 -9.93 -3.92
C THR A 14 8.72 -9.23 -5.25
N LEU A 15 8.10 -8.07 -5.44
CA LEU A 15 8.16 -7.28 -6.66
C LEU A 15 8.68 -5.87 -6.38
N ALA A 16 9.29 -5.26 -7.39
CA ALA A 16 10.00 -3.99 -7.23
C ALA A 16 9.08 -2.77 -7.27
N SER A 17 7.88 -2.88 -7.86
CA SER A 17 6.92 -1.79 -7.94
C SER A 17 5.50 -2.17 -7.49
N PHE A 18 4.72 -1.13 -7.21
CA PHE A 18 3.31 -1.24 -6.91
C PHE A 18 2.51 -1.78 -8.09
N GLU A 19 2.75 -1.26 -9.30
CA GLU A 19 2.07 -1.69 -10.53
C GLU A 19 2.36 -3.15 -10.87
N GLN A 20 3.61 -3.60 -10.70
CA GLN A 20 3.95 -5.01 -10.88
C GLN A 20 3.17 -5.91 -9.92
N SER A 21 3.00 -5.45 -8.67
CA SER A 21 2.24 -6.16 -7.64
C SER A 21 0.76 -6.26 -7.98
N LEU A 22 0.17 -5.19 -8.51
CA LEU A 22 -1.21 -5.20 -9.01
C LEU A 22 -1.36 -6.13 -10.22
N PHE A 23 -0.45 -6.02 -11.19
CA PHE A 23 -0.45 -6.87 -12.38
C PHE A 23 -0.38 -8.35 -12.03
N MET A 24 0.46 -8.72 -11.05
CA MET A 24 0.54 -10.09 -10.58
C MET A 24 -0.75 -10.48 -9.85
N ALA A 25 -1.25 -9.68 -8.90
CA ALA A 25 -2.48 -9.98 -8.17
C ALA A 25 -3.70 -10.19 -9.09
N ALA A 26 -3.72 -9.53 -10.25
CA ALA A 26 -4.76 -9.66 -11.26
C ALA A 26 -4.69 -10.95 -12.10
N LYS A 27 -3.59 -11.72 -12.06
CA LYS A 27 -3.47 -12.93 -12.86
C LYS A 27 -4.39 -14.04 -12.33
N PRO A 28 -5.03 -14.80 -13.24
CA PRO A 28 -5.79 -15.97 -12.84
C PRO A 28 -4.86 -17.10 -12.35
N ASN A 29 -5.46 -18.15 -11.80
CA ASN A 29 -4.79 -19.39 -11.40
C ASN A 29 -3.86 -19.28 -10.17
N HIS A 30 -4.06 -18.26 -9.33
CA HIS A 30 -3.46 -18.19 -7.99
C HIS A 30 -4.36 -17.46 -7.00
N THR A 31 -4.03 -17.55 -5.72
CA THR A 31 -4.72 -16.86 -4.62
C THR A 31 -3.84 -15.81 -3.95
N MET A 32 -2.78 -15.37 -4.62
CA MET A 32 -1.91 -14.31 -4.10
C MET A 32 -2.67 -12.99 -3.98
N LEU A 33 -2.32 -12.22 -2.96
CA LEU A 33 -2.90 -10.91 -2.67
C LEU A 33 -1.78 -9.91 -2.40
N ALA A 34 -2.05 -8.65 -2.73
CA ALA A 34 -1.18 -7.53 -2.41
C ALA A 34 -1.83 -6.66 -1.33
N ILE A 35 -1.03 -6.10 -0.43
CA ILE A 35 -1.47 -5.12 0.56
C ILE A 35 -1.05 -3.74 0.05
N ALA A 36 -2.00 -2.81 0.01
CA ALA A 36 -1.80 -1.46 -0.48
C ALA A 36 -2.38 -0.44 0.51
N PRO A 37 -1.82 0.79 0.56
CA PRO A 37 -2.46 1.89 1.25
C PRO A 37 -3.86 2.17 0.69
N GLN A 38 -4.79 2.58 1.55
CA GLN A 38 -6.20 2.79 1.18
C GLN A 38 -6.36 3.82 0.04
N TYR A 39 -5.55 4.87 0.04
CA TYR A 39 -5.60 5.92 -0.99
C TYR A 39 -5.27 5.39 -2.40
N CYS A 40 -4.63 4.23 -2.53
CA CYS A 40 -4.35 3.60 -3.83
C CYS A 40 -5.58 2.89 -4.42
N GLY A 41 -6.70 2.74 -3.69
CA GLY A 41 -7.82 1.92 -4.12
C GLY A 41 -8.42 2.33 -5.48
N GLN A 42 -8.63 3.64 -5.68
CA GLN A 42 -9.13 4.16 -6.96
C GLN A 42 -8.14 3.91 -8.11
N TYR A 43 -6.85 4.12 -7.87
CA TYR A 43 -5.82 3.90 -8.88
C TYR A 43 -5.69 2.41 -9.24
N ALA A 44 -5.78 1.51 -8.26
CA ALA A 44 -5.77 0.07 -8.49
C ALA A 44 -6.97 -0.40 -9.35
N GLN A 45 -8.17 0.12 -9.07
CA GLN A 45 -9.38 -0.19 -9.86
C GLN A 45 -9.30 0.32 -11.30
N GLN A 46 -8.67 1.47 -11.53
CA GLN A 46 -8.47 2.00 -12.89
C GLN A 46 -7.48 1.15 -13.69
N LEU A 47 -6.41 0.67 -13.05
CA LEU A 47 -5.38 -0.13 -13.72
C LEU A 47 -5.85 -1.58 -13.98
N HIS A 48 -6.61 -2.15 -13.04
CA HIS A 48 -7.09 -3.52 -13.06
C HIS A 48 -8.54 -3.61 -12.52
N PRO A 49 -9.57 -3.40 -13.37
CA PRO A 49 -10.98 -3.42 -12.96
C PRO A 49 -11.46 -4.75 -12.34
N GLU A 50 -10.74 -5.84 -12.63
CA GLU A 50 -10.97 -7.18 -12.11
C GLU A 50 -10.56 -7.34 -10.63
N LEU A 51 -9.71 -6.44 -10.12
CA LEU A 51 -9.27 -6.49 -8.73
C LEU A 51 -10.31 -5.90 -7.78
N VAL A 52 -10.50 -6.58 -6.65
CA VAL A 52 -11.38 -6.12 -5.58
C VAL A 52 -10.54 -5.75 -4.36
N CYS A 53 -10.62 -4.48 -3.94
CA CYS A 53 -10.03 -4.04 -2.68
C CYS A 53 -10.91 -4.48 -1.50
N ARG A 54 -10.28 -5.08 -0.49
CA ARG A 54 -10.93 -5.49 0.77
C ARG A 54 -10.23 -4.85 1.97
N PRO A 55 -10.95 -4.57 3.06
CA PRO A 55 -10.32 -4.11 4.29
C PRO A 55 -9.33 -5.14 4.81
N ILE A 56 -8.24 -4.68 5.41
CA ILE A 56 -7.26 -5.55 6.06
C ILE A 56 -7.95 -6.28 7.22
N PRO A 57 -7.78 -7.62 7.35
CA PRO A 57 -8.49 -8.42 8.35
C PRO A 57 -7.83 -8.33 9.73
N ILE A 58 -7.77 -7.13 10.31
CA ILE A 58 -7.32 -6.88 11.69
C ILE A 58 -8.36 -6.09 12.46
N ALA A 59 -8.36 -6.20 13.80
CA ALA A 59 -9.29 -5.44 14.63
C ALA A 59 -9.07 -3.93 14.50
N ALA A 60 -10.14 -3.15 14.65
CA ALA A 60 -10.14 -1.70 14.44
C ALA A 60 -9.12 -0.97 15.34
N GLU A 61 -8.91 -1.45 16.56
CA GLU A 61 -7.91 -0.92 17.52
C GLU A 61 -6.47 -0.94 16.99
N TYR A 62 -6.19 -1.77 15.99
CA TYR A 62 -4.88 -1.85 15.36
C TYR A 62 -4.77 -0.94 14.13
N LEU A 63 -5.88 -0.53 13.51
CA LEU A 63 -5.85 0.23 12.25
C LEU A 63 -5.09 1.55 12.36
N ASP A 64 -5.16 2.23 13.52
CA ASP A 64 -4.44 3.49 13.74
C ASP A 64 -2.92 3.32 13.64
N LYS A 65 -2.38 2.14 13.99
CA LYS A 65 -0.96 1.83 13.86
C LYS A 65 -0.52 1.64 12.40
N LEU A 66 -1.47 1.45 11.46
CA LEU A 66 -1.21 1.41 10.02
C LEU A 66 -1.29 2.77 9.35
N ALA A 67 -1.60 3.84 10.08
CA ALA A 67 -1.63 5.18 9.51
C ALA A 67 -0.24 5.57 8.98
N ILE A 68 -0.17 5.86 7.68
CA ILE A 68 1.08 6.29 7.02
C ILE A 68 1.00 7.82 6.84
N PRO A 69 1.79 8.61 7.59
CA PRO A 69 1.83 10.05 7.38
C PRO A 69 2.55 10.38 6.07
N PHE A 70 2.01 11.32 5.31
CA PHE A 70 2.71 11.91 4.17
C PHE A 70 3.66 12.98 4.66
N THR A 71 4.96 12.75 4.50
CA THR A 71 5.99 13.72 4.86
C THR A 71 6.48 14.40 3.61
N LEU A 72 6.21 15.70 3.48
CA LEU A 72 6.85 16.53 2.47
C LEU A 72 8.28 16.83 2.91
N ILE A 73 9.25 16.43 2.10
CA ILE A 73 10.67 16.64 2.37
C ILE A 73 11.22 17.55 1.27
N TRP A 74 11.92 18.61 1.67
CA TRP A 74 12.63 19.49 0.74
C TRP A 74 14.00 19.85 1.29
N HIS A 75 14.87 20.27 0.37
CA HIS A 75 16.19 20.73 0.75
C HIS A 75 16.11 22.05 1.52
N LYS A 76 16.79 22.16 2.67
CA LYS A 76 16.79 23.35 3.53
C LYS A 76 17.13 24.66 2.78
N ARG A 77 18.01 24.59 1.78
CA ARG A 77 18.38 25.77 0.94
C ARG A 77 17.21 26.33 0.14
N ASN A 78 16.15 25.56 -0.09
CA ASN A 78 14.96 25.98 -0.84
C ASN A 78 13.83 26.51 0.06
N SER A 79 14.07 26.64 1.37
CA SER A 79 13.07 27.13 2.35
C SER A 79 12.58 28.56 2.10
N ARG A 80 13.28 29.35 1.28
CA ARG A 80 12.93 30.73 0.91
C ARG A 80 12.63 30.87 -0.59
N ASN A 81 12.38 29.77 -1.30
CA ASN A 81 12.06 29.82 -2.73
C ASN A 81 10.56 30.16 -2.90
N PRO A 82 10.20 31.32 -3.47
CA PRO A 82 8.81 31.76 -3.61
C PRO A 82 7.97 30.90 -4.58
N LYS A 83 8.56 29.91 -5.25
CA LYS A 83 7.83 28.93 -6.08
C LYS A 83 7.36 27.70 -5.30
N ILE A 84 7.78 27.55 -4.03
CA ILE A 84 7.53 26.35 -3.20
C ILE A 84 6.68 26.70 -1.95
N THR A 85 6.48 27.99 -1.65
CA THR A 85 5.48 28.53 -0.72
C THR A 85 4.35 29.18 -1.48
#